data_AF-A0AAU0W6A1-F1
#
_entry.id   AF-A0AAU0W6A1-F1
#
_cell.length_a   1.000
_cell.length_b   1.000
_cell.length_c   1.000
_cell.angle_alpha   90.00
_cell.angle_beta   90.00
_cell.angle_gamma   90.00
#
_symmetry.space_group_name_H-M   'P 1'
#
loop_
_entity.id
_entity.type
_entity.pdbx_description
1 polymer ?
#
loop_
_entity_poly.entity_id
_entity_poly.type
_entity_poly.pdbx_seq_one_letter_code
_entity_poly.pdbx_strand_id
1 'polypeptide(L)'
;MTGSHPIVTEEAKNLTITGNYLNGAWNKGKGGRGYFRGSRVWDSVYAGNISRNLRHFTFQWSASGNVAIGNDLDSDLNLHGGYERNNLFELNTVHVPYAHRSANCTVNCGEEGGGGTDDSDWYPIWWAAGQKAVKWCGSSGYRNVFFNNTMTKRLDNDVTGPIVTFYSEPHRIFEFGWDGTAFHHLDVGGTPISDWAHNETNNYSPDITGTSHGVDNTMTDPGSSLFLATVPTP
;
A
#
# COMPACT_ATOMS: atom_id res chain seq x y z
N MET A 1 -18.74 -13.87 0.14
CA MET A 1 -17.53 -13.71 0.98
C MET A 1 -16.58 -14.88 0.80
N THR A 2 -17.06 -16.13 0.86
CA THR A 2 -16.22 -17.32 0.63
C THR A 2 -15.65 -17.37 -0.79
N GLY A 3 -14.34 -17.58 -0.92
CA GLY A 3 -13.61 -17.67 -2.18
C GLY A 3 -13.16 -16.33 -2.78
N SER A 4 -13.71 -15.19 -2.33
CA SER A 4 -13.30 -13.88 -2.83
C SER A 4 -12.10 -13.30 -2.09
N HIS A 5 -11.93 -13.60 -0.80
CA HIS A 5 -10.86 -13.05 0.03
C HIS A 5 -10.47 -14.10 1.07
N PRO A 6 -9.18 -14.22 1.42
CA PRO A 6 -8.78 -15.11 2.51
C PRO A 6 -9.21 -14.57 3.89
N ILE A 7 -9.08 -13.26 4.12
CA ILE A 7 -9.55 -12.58 5.33
C ILE A 7 -10.25 -11.28 4.92
N VAL A 8 -11.44 -11.08 5.46
CA VAL A 8 -12.24 -9.87 5.27
C VAL A 8 -12.62 -9.30 6.63
N THR A 9 -12.21 -8.06 6.89
CA THR A 9 -12.77 -7.25 7.95
C THR A 9 -13.59 -6.13 7.34
N GLU A 10 -14.70 -5.80 8.00
CA GLU A 10 -15.59 -4.73 7.60
C GLU A 10 -16.16 -4.11 8.87
N GLU A 11 -16.06 -2.78 9.01
CA GLU A 11 -16.64 -2.03 10.14
C GLU A 11 -16.24 -2.61 11.51
N ALA A 12 -14.93 -2.75 11.72
CA ALA A 12 -14.37 -3.45 12.88
C ALA A 12 -13.30 -2.63 13.59
N LYS A 13 -13.09 -2.90 14.88
CA LYS A 13 -12.13 -2.18 15.72
C LYS A 13 -11.38 -3.13 16.64
N ASN A 14 -10.12 -2.80 16.99
CA ASN A 14 -9.28 -3.55 17.92
C ASN A 14 -9.06 -5.02 17.52
N LEU A 15 -8.90 -5.27 16.22
CA LEU A 15 -8.58 -6.60 15.73
C LEU A 15 -7.08 -6.88 15.86
N THR A 16 -6.74 -8.16 16.03
CA THR A 16 -5.37 -8.65 15.98
C THR A 16 -5.35 -9.82 15.00
N ILE A 17 -4.69 -9.64 13.86
CA ILE A 17 -4.60 -10.62 12.79
C ILE A 17 -3.13 -10.95 12.57
N THR A 18 -2.69 -12.07 13.15
CA THR A 18 -1.27 -12.37 13.26
C THR A 18 -0.91 -13.79 12.88
N GLY A 19 0.30 -13.99 12.36
CA GLY A 19 0.87 -15.30 12.09
C GLY A 19 0.12 -16.12 11.03
N ASN A 20 -0.61 -15.47 10.13
CA ASN A 20 -1.37 -16.18 9.09
C ASN A 20 -0.50 -16.45 7.86
N TYR A 21 -0.73 -17.60 7.21
CA TYR A 21 -0.23 -17.87 5.86
C TYR A 21 -1.41 -17.87 4.88
N LEU A 22 -1.43 -16.88 3.98
CA LEU A 22 -2.51 -16.65 3.02
C LEU A 22 -1.96 -16.86 1.61
N ASN A 23 -2.48 -17.83 0.86
CA ASN A 23 -2.00 -18.11 -0.50
C ASN A 23 -3.15 -18.20 -1.50
N GLY A 24 -3.25 -17.18 -2.35
CA GLY A 24 -4.23 -17.07 -3.41
C GLY A 24 -5.66 -16.81 -2.95
N ALA A 25 -6.52 -16.55 -3.92
CA ALA A 25 -7.96 -16.47 -3.76
C ALA A 25 -8.62 -17.06 -5.00
N TRP A 26 -9.76 -17.74 -4.83
CA TRP A 26 -10.51 -18.33 -5.95
C TRP A 26 -10.94 -17.27 -6.97
N ASN A 27 -11.24 -16.06 -6.49
CA ASN A 27 -11.55 -14.92 -7.34
C ASN A 27 -10.56 -13.77 -7.10
N LYS A 28 -9.59 -13.60 -8.00
CA LYS A 28 -8.56 -12.55 -7.95
C LYS A 28 -8.88 -11.35 -8.87
N GLY A 29 -10.13 -11.12 -9.26
CA GLY A 29 -10.44 -9.92 -10.06
C GLY A 29 -11.74 -9.23 -9.71
N LYS A 30 -12.56 -8.91 -10.71
CA LYS A 30 -13.54 -7.79 -10.71
C LYS A 30 -14.33 -7.65 -9.39
N GLY A 31 -14.48 -6.40 -8.94
CA GLY A 31 -15.31 -6.04 -7.78
C GLY A 31 -14.59 -6.09 -6.44
N GLY A 32 -13.27 -5.85 -6.42
CA GLY A 32 -12.48 -5.76 -5.21
C GLY A 32 -12.30 -7.10 -4.50
N ARG A 33 -11.83 -8.13 -5.23
CA ARG A 33 -11.60 -9.48 -4.72
C ARG A 33 -10.11 -9.85 -4.74
N GLY A 34 -9.74 -10.84 -3.95
CA GLY A 34 -8.40 -11.37 -3.77
C GLY A 34 -7.61 -10.66 -2.68
N TYR A 35 -8.26 -9.88 -1.81
CA TYR A 35 -7.56 -9.00 -0.88
C TYR A 35 -7.37 -9.66 0.48
N PHE A 36 -6.22 -9.44 1.11
CA PHE A 36 -6.15 -9.43 2.56
C PHE A 36 -6.72 -8.08 3.02
N ARG A 37 -7.99 -8.08 3.47
CA ARG A 37 -8.82 -6.88 3.46
C ARG A 37 -9.07 -6.27 4.84
N GLY A 38 -8.56 -5.06 5.04
CA GLY A 38 -8.89 -4.15 6.13
C GLY A 38 -9.83 -3.02 5.68
N SER A 39 -11.14 -3.28 5.56
CA SER A 39 -12.13 -2.24 5.22
C SER A 39 -12.76 -1.63 6.45
N ARG A 40 -12.80 -0.29 6.54
CA ARG A 40 -13.43 0.41 7.67
C ARG A 40 -12.96 -0.21 8.99
N VAL A 41 -11.65 -0.40 9.12
CA VAL A 41 -11.02 -1.04 10.27
C VAL A 41 -10.26 0.01 11.07
N TRP A 42 -10.37 -0.06 12.40
CA TRP A 42 -9.78 0.93 13.29
C TRP A 42 -8.95 0.30 14.40
N ASP A 43 -7.86 0.97 14.78
CA ASP A 43 -7.03 0.62 15.94
C ASP A 43 -6.65 -0.87 15.97
N SER A 44 -6.33 -1.45 14.81
CA SER A 44 -6.11 -2.89 14.63
C SER A 44 -4.68 -3.21 14.19
N VAL A 45 -4.22 -4.42 14.54
CA VAL A 45 -2.86 -4.88 14.27
C VAL A 45 -2.87 -6.07 13.31
N TYR A 46 -2.06 -5.97 12.26
CA TYR A 46 -1.84 -6.97 11.22
C TYR A 46 -0.34 -7.31 11.24
N ALA A 47 0.05 -8.40 11.93
CA ALA A 47 1.46 -8.64 12.23
C ALA A 47 1.97 -10.04 11.87
N GLY A 48 3.16 -10.11 11.26
CA GLY A 48 3.84 -11.38 10.99
C GLY A 48 3.07 -12.31 10.05
N ASN A 49 2.26 -11.77 9.16
CA ASN A 49 1.52 -12.55 8.18
C ASN A 49 2.37 -12.76 6.91
N ILE A 50 2.19 -13.90 6.27
CA ILE A 50 2.77 -14.20 4.96
C ILE A 50 1.62 -14.23 3.96
N SER A 51 1.70 -13.39 2.92
CA SER A 51 0.75 -13.37 1.81
C SER A 51 1.44 -13.72 0.50
N ARG A 52 0.86 -14.66 -0.24
CA ARG A 52 1.27 -15.02 -1.60
C ARG A 52 0.09 -15.03 -2.55
N ASN A 53 0.32 -14.62 -3.79
CA ASN A 53 -0.65 -14.69 -4.89
C ASN A 53 -2.00 -13.99 -4.62
N LEU A 54 -2.09 -13.14 -3.60
CA LEU A 54 -3.26 -12.28 -3.38
C LEU A 54 -3.22 -11.10 -4.36
N ARG A 55 -4.33 -10.37 -4.49
CA ARG A 55 -4.38 -9.16 -5.32
C ARG A 55 -3.71 -7.99 -4.60
N HIS A 56 -4.18 -7.69 -3.40
CA HIS A 56 -3.70 -6.59 -2.57
C HIS A 56 -3.75 -6.96 -1.08
N PHE A 57 -2.81 -6.45 -0.28
CA PHE A 57 -3.11 -6.12 1.11
C PHE A 57 -3.81 -4.75 1.11
N THR A 58 -4.86 -4.54 1.90
CA THR A 58 -5.55 -3.23 1.92
C THR A 58 -5.83 -2.70 3.30
N PHE A 59 -5.59 -1.39 3.47
CA PHE A 59 -6.40 -0.55 4.34
C PHE A 59 -7.25 0.35 3.44
N GLN A 60 -8.56 0.27 3.61
CA GLN A 60 -9.49 0.94 2.71
C GLN A 60 -10.70 1.50 3.43
N TRP A 61 -11.31 2.51 2.80
CA TRP A 61 -12.59 3.07 3.16
C TRP A 61 -12.57 3.56 4.60
N SER A 62 -11.84 4.64 4.87
CA SER A 62 -11.75 5.29 6.18
C SER A 62 -11.08 4.47 7.28
N ALA A 63 -10.38 3.39 6.93
CA ALA A 63 -9.54 2.64 7.87
C ALA A 63 -8.52 3.59 8.53
N SER A 64 -8.38 3.54 9.85
CA SER A 64 -7.52 4.49 10.56
C SER A 64 -6.96 3.96 11.88
N GLY A 65 -5.73 4.38 12.22
CA GLY A 65 -5.08 3.97 13.47
C GLY A 65 -4.56 2.53 13.44
N ASN A 66 -4.46 1.91 12.27
CA ASN A 66 -4.05 0.52 12.15
C ASN A 66 -2.53 0.39 11.99
N VAL A 67 -2.01 -0.77 12.36
CA VAL A 67 -0.60 -1.12 12.21
C VAL A 67 -0.49 -2.38 11.37
N ALA A 68 0.23 -2.31 10.26
CA ALA A 68 0.69 -3.46 9.49
C ALA A 68 2.21 -3.60 9.69
N ILE A 69 2.62 -4.63 10.44
CA ILE A 69 4.00 -4.78 10.91
C ILE A 69 4.61 -6.14 10.63
N GLY A 70 5.84 -6.18 10.11
CA GLY A 70 6.59 -7.44 10.01
C GLY A 70 5.95 -8.48 9.09
N ASN A 71 5.10 -8.06 8.15
CA ASN A 71 4.47 -8.97 7.20
C ASN A 71 5.41 -9.24 6.01
N ASP A 72 5.28 -10.41 5.40
CA ASP A 72 5.97 -10.79 4.17
C ASP A 72 4.93 -10.95 3.04
N LEU A 73 4.94 -10.05 2.07
CA LEU A 73 3.92 -9.89 1.05
C LEU A 73 4.52 -9.88 -0.36
N ASP A 74 3.86 -10.52 -1.31
CA ASP A 74 4.16 -10.39 -2.75
C ASP A 74 3.19 -9.48 -3.51
N SER A 75 2.29 -8.83 -2.77
CA SER A 75 1.38 -7.80 -3.23
C SER A 75 1.67 -6.47 -2.55
N ASP A 76 1.14 -5.40 -3.11
CA ASP A 76 1.20 -4.04 -2.59
C ASP A 76 0.58 -3.87 -1.19
N LEU A 77 1.07 -2.85 -0.49
CA LEU A 77 0.41 -2.19 0.64
C LEU A 77 -0.54 -1.14 0.08
N ASN A 78 -1.79 -1.53 -0.14
CA ASN A 78 -2.76 -0.74 -0.87
C ASN A 78 -3.57 0.17 0.07
N LEU A 79 -3.46 1.46 -0.15
CA LEU A 79 -4.27 2.51 0.45
C LEU A 79 -5.42 2.82 -0.52
N HIS A 80 -6.49 2.02 -0.42
CA HIS A 80 -7.49 1.91 -1.49
C HIS A 80 -8.45 3.11 -1.61
N GLY A 81 -8.24 4.17 -0.83
CA GLY A 81 -9.07 5.37 -0.82
C GLY A 81 -10.26 5.30 0.13
N GLY A 82 -11.01 6.40 0.18
CA GLY A 82 -12.04 6.63 1.20
C GLY A 82 -11.49 7.27 2.47
N TYR A 83 -10.41 8.04 2.37
CA TYR A 83 -9.84 8.83 3.44
C TYR A 83 -9.33 8.00 4.64
N GLU A 84 -8.73 6.85 4.34
CA GLU A 84 -7.88 6.09 5.25
C GLU A 84 -6.64 6.90 5.64
N ARG A 85 -6.31 6.90 6.93
CA ARG A 85 -5.36 7.86 7.52
C ARG A 85 -4.78 7.37 8.83
N ASN A 86 -3.65 7.92 9.26
CA ASN A 86 -3.00 7.54 10.53
C ASN A 86 -2.74 6.03 10.64
N ASN A 87 -2.45 5.36 9.52
CA ASN A 87 -2.04 3.95 9.54
C ASN A 87 -0.52 3.89 9.51
N LEU A 88 0.06 2.89 10.18
CA LEU A 88 1.49 2.62 10.20
C LEU A 88 1.79 1.32 9.46
N PHE A 89 2.69 1.40 8.50
CA PHE A 89 3.28 0.27 7.82
C PHE A 89 4.75 0.24 8.19
N GLU A 90 5.19 -0.77 8.93
CA GLU A 90 6.59 -0.87 9.31
C GLU A 90 7.16 -2.28 9.31
N LEU A 91 8.47 -2.40 9.10
CA LEU A 91 9.17 -3.70 9.14
C LEU A 91 8.64 -4.76 8.18
N ASN A 92 7.76 -4.40 7.23
CA ASN A 92 7.24 -5.34 6.25
C ASN A 92 8.29 -5.61 5.17
N THR A 93 8.30 -6.84 4.67
CA THR A 93 8.98 -7.22 3.45
C THR A 93 7.94 -7.33 2.34
N VAL A 94 8.05 -6.47 1.33
CA VAL A 94 7.13 -6.38 0.21
C VAL A 94 7.93 -6.57 -1.07
N HIS A 95 7.78 -7.72 -1.70
CA HIS A 95 8.50 -8.09 -2.92
C HIS A 95 7.51 -8.33 -4.03
N VAL A 96 7.19 -7.29 -4.81
CA VAL A 96 6.21 -7.38 -5.89
C VAL A 96 6.88 -7.93 -7.15
N PRO A 97 6.50 -9.14 -7.62
CA PRO A 97 7.01 -9.69 -8.88
C PRO A 97 6.55 -8.85 -10.08
N TYR A 98 7.22 -8.99 -11.22
CA TYR A 98 6.76 -8.43 -12.49
C TYR A 98 5.40 -9.03 -12.87
N ALA A 99 5.25 -10.34 -12.70
CA ALA A 99 4.00 -11.06 -12.96
C ALA A 99 2.82 -10.59 -12.09
N HIS A 100 3.05 -9.90 -10.96
CA HIS A 100 1.96 -9.39 -10.13
C HIS A 100 1.53 -8.01 -10.64
N ARG A 101 0.63 -8.03 -11.63
CA ARG A 101 0.08 -6.85 -12.32
C ARG A 101 -1.28 -7.16 -12.94
N SER A 102 -2.01 -6.14 -13.35
CA SER A 102 -3.35 -6.28 -13.94
C SER A 102 -3.35 -7.18 -15.19
N ALA A 103 -2.42 -6.95 -16.11
CA ALA A 103 -2.32 -7.64 -17.40
C ALA A 103 -1.94 -9.12 -17.33
N ASN A 104 -1.41 -9.59 -16.18
CA ASN A 104 -1.02 -11.00 -16.01
C ASN A 104 -2.07 -11.82 -15.24
N CYS A 105 -3.22 -11.23 -14.97
CA CYS A 105 -4.34 -11.99 -14.44
C CYS A 105 -4.95 -12.85 -15.56
N THR A 106 -5.04 -14.17 -15.34
CA THR A 106 -5.53 -15.13 -16.35
C THR A 106 -6.92 -15.71 -16.08
N VAL A 107 -7.46 -15.55 -14.86
CA VAL A 107 -8.79 -16.05 -14.47
C VAL A 107 -9.52 -15.08 -13.54
N ASN A 108 -10.81 -14.82 -13.82
CA ASN A 108 -11.70 -13.93 -13.04
C ASN A 108 -11.24 -12.46 -12.90
N CYS A 109 -10.46 -11.96 -13.85
CA CYS A 109 -9.76 -10.68 -13.80
C CYS A 109 -10.69 -9.47 -13.97
N GLY A 110 -10.36 -8.38 -13.30
CA GLY A 110 -11.09 -7.12 -13.45
C GLY A 110 -10.22 -5.93 -13.13
N GLU A 111 -10.44 -4.87 -13.87
CA GLU A 111 -9.68 -3.64 -13.84
C GLU A 111 -10.18 -2.64 -12.80
N GLU A 112 -9.38 -1.59 -12.62
CA GLU A 112 -9.71 -0.43 -11.82
C GLU A 112 -10.66 0.53 -12.57
N GLY A 113 -11.97 0.23 -12.53
CA GLY A 113 -13.00 1.22 -12.87
C GLY A 113 -13.74 1.04 -14.20
N GLY A 114 -13.74 -0.17 -14.77
CA GLY A 114 -14.64 -0.52 -15.89
C GLY A 114 -14.19 -0.08 -17.28
N GLY A 115 -12.88 0.16 -17.47
CA GLY A 115 -12.25 0.21 -18.80
C GLY A 115 -12.08 -1.18 -19.40
N GLY A 116 -11.32 -1.26 -20.50
CA GLY A 116 -10.63 -2.49 -20.93
C GLY A 116 -9.17 -2.47 -20.46
N THR A 117 -8.46 -3.59 -20.59
CA THR A 117 -7.21 -3.91 -19.85
C THR A 117 -6.31 -2.70 -19.61
N ASP A 118 -6.06 -2.35 -18.34
CA ASP A 118 -5.04 -1.35 -18.01
C ASP A 118 -3.64 -1.94 -18.12
N ASP A 119 -2.67 -1.10 -18.48
CA ASP A 119 -1.25 -1.44 -18.65
C ASP A 119 -0.45 -1.20 -17.36
N SER A 120 -1.13 -1.09 -16.21
CA SER A 120 -0.48 -0.77 -14.95
C SER A 120 0.36 -1.95 -14.43
N ASP A 121 1.60 -1.64 -14.07
CA ASP A 121 2.39 -2.52 -13.21
C ASP A 121 2.05 -2.18 -11.76
N TRP A 122 1.76 -3.19 -10.93
CA TRP A 122 1.53 -2.93 -9.51
C TRP A 122 2.87 -2.84 -8.77
N TYR A 123 2.99 -1.84 -7.90
CA TYR A 123 4.19 -1.50 -7.13
C TYR A 123 3.96 -1.75 -5.63
N PRO A 124 5.00 -1.75 -4.77
CA PRO A 124 4.87 -2.06 -3.35
C PRO A 124 3.87 -1.20 -2.57
N ILE A 125 3.57 0.00 -3.08
CA ILE A 125 2.54 0.90 -2.56
C ILE A 125 1.53 1.12 -3.68
N TRP A 126 0.25 1.18 -3.32
CA TRP A 126 -0.79 1.76 -4.16
C TRP A 126 -1.50 2.85 -3.38
N TRP A 127 -1.73 3.99 -4.03
CA TRP A 127 -2.32 5.18 -3.43
C TRP A 127 -3.56 5.64 -4.20
N ALA A 128 -4.68 5.88 -3.52
CA ALA A 128 -5.86 6.43 -4.19
C ALA A 128 -5.67 7.92 -4.52
N ALA A 129 -5.26 8.20 -5.75
CA ALA A 129 -5.35 9.53 -6.34
C ALA A 129 -6.84 9.97 -6.44
N GLY A 130 -7.16 11.16 -5.94
CA GLY A 130 -8.55 11.60 -5.80
C GLY A 130 -9.36 11.55 -7.09
N GLN A 131 -8.77 11.98 -8.21
CA GLN A 131 -9.45 12.04 -9.51
C GLN A 131 -9.79 10.64 -10.06
N LYS A 132 -8.90 9.65 -9.92
CA LYS A 132 -9.18 8.25 -10.27
C LYS A 132 -10.17 7.62 -9.30
N ALA A 133 -9.91 7.76 -8.00
CA ALA A 133 -10.62 7.03 -6.95
C ALA A 133 -12.00 7.61 -6.61
N VAL A 134 -12.36 8.82 -7.06
CA VAL A 134 -13.69 9.43 -6.83
C VAL A 134 -14.84 8.55 -7.34
N LYS A 135 -14.58 7.68 -8.33
CA LYS A 135 -15.55 6.72 -8.85
C LYS A 135 -15.90 5.61 -7.85
N TRP A 136 -15.10 5.40 -6.81
CA TRP A 136 -15.26 4.32 -5.84
C TRP A 136 -15.43 4.84 -4.42
N CYS A 137 -14.46 5.62 -3.94
CA CYS A 137 -14.41 6.04 -2.53
C CYS A 137 -13.68 7.36 -2.27
N GLY A 138 -13.03 7.96 -3.27
CA GLY A 138 -12.25 9.18 -3.10
C GLY A 138 -10.80 8.92 -2.67
N SER A 139 -10.05 9.99 -2.42
CA SER A 139 -8.59 9.91 -2.19
C SER A 139 -8.23 9.22 -0.87
N SER A 140 -7.02 8.68 -0.80
CA SER A 140 -6.35 8.35 0.47
C SER A 140 -6.15 9.60 1.33
N GLY A 141 -6.15 9.42 2.65
CA GLY A 141 -6.05 10.51 3.64
C GLY A 141 -4.63 10.73 4.17
N TYR A 142 -4.51 11.58 5.20
CA TYR A 142 -3.22 12.02 5.74
C TYR A 142 -2.52 11.01 6.66
N ARG A 143 -1.22 11.22 6.87
CA ARG A 143 -0.36 10.53 7.87
C ARG A 143 -0.44 9.01 7.77
N ASN A 144 -0.42 8.47 6.55
CA ASN A 144 -0.13 7.05 6.37
C ASN A 144 1.39 6.91 6.37
N VAL A 145 1.93 6.27 7.41
CA VAL A 145 3.36 6.26 7.72
C VAL A 145 3.99 4.97 7.21
N PHE A 146 5.12 5.10 6.52
CA PHE A 146 5.98 3.99 6.13
C PHE A 146 7.34 4.14 6.80
N PHE A 147 7.78 3.10 7.52
CA PHE A 147 9.02 3.13 8.28
C PHE A 147 9.74 1.76 8.27
N ASN A 148 11.03 1.74 7.93
CA ASN A 148 11.86 0.51 7.93
C ASN A 148 11.24 -0.70 7.19
N ASN A 149 10.48 -0.48 6.12
CA ASN A 149 10.01 -1.56 5.25
C ASN A 149 11.09 -1.90 4.21
N THR A 150 11.17 -3.18 3.84
CA THR A 150 11.92 -3.61 2.65
C THR A 150 10.96 -3.73 1.49
N MET A 151 10.96 -2.77 0.56
CA MET A 151 9.99 -2.72 -0.54
C MET A 151 10.69 -2.77 -1.89
N THR A 152 10.35 -3.75 -2.71
CA THR A 152 10.91 -3.90 -4.05
C THR A 152 9.86 -4.26 -5.11
N LYS A 153 10.09 -3.76 -6.33
CA LYS A 153 9.40 -4.19 -7.55
C LYS A 153 10.39 -4.81 -8.51
N ARG A 154 10.02 -5.92 -9.14
CA ARG A 154 10.74 -6.44 -10.30
C ARG A 154 10.08 -5.97 -11.60
N LEU A 155 10.88 -5.46 -12.54
CA LEU A 155 10.41 -4.97 -13.84
C LEU A 155 10.71 -5.99 -14.95
N ASP A 156 10.04 -5.87 -16.09
CA ASP A 156 10.17 -6.67 -17.33
C ASP A 156 9.89 -8.18 -17.26
N ASN A 157 10.44 -8.90 -16.28
CA ASN A 157 10.21 -10.33 -16.05
C ASN A 157 10.64 -10.77 -14.64
N ASP A 158 10.12 -11.92 -14.17
CA ASP A 158 10.35 -12.39 -12.80
C ASP A 158 11.74 -12.98 -12.51
N VAL A 159 12.50 -13.33 -13.54
CA VAL A 159 13.75 -14.10 -13.38
C VAL A 159 14.97 -13.18 -13.38
N THR A 160 15.13 -12.41 -14.44
CA THR A 160 16.30 -11.55 -14.69
C THR A 160 15.97 -10.07 -14.67
N GLY A 161 14.68 -9.74 -14.56
CA GLY A 161 14.23 -8.35 -14.53
C GLY A 161 14.88 -7.53 -13.43
N PRO A 162 15.19 -6.24 -13.69
CA PRO A 162 15.82 -5.38 -12.70
C PRO A 162 14.91 -5.19 -11.49
N ILE A 163 15.52 -5.00 -10.33
CA ILE A 163 14.82 -4.77 -9.07
C ILE A 163 14.94 -3.29 -8.71
N VAL A 164 13.79 -2.64 -8.53
CA VAL A 164 13.69 -1.27 -8.04
C VAL A 164 13.29 -1.29 -6.57
N THR A 165 14.00 -0.52 -5.76
CA THR A 165 13.71 -0.33 -4.32
C THR A 165 12.88 0.93 -4.10
N PHE A 166 11.95 0.87 -3.17
CA PHE A 166 11.04 1.98 -2.84
C PHE A 166 11.26 2.42 -1.40
N TYR A 167 11.38 3.74 -1.19
CA TYR A 167 11.47 4.34 0.15
C TYR A 167 12.43 3.60 1.08
N SER A 168 13.61 3.28 0.56
CA SER A 168 14.54 2.32 1.14
C SER A 168 15.55 2.92 2.12
N GLU A 169 15.42 4.21 2.46
CA GLU A 169 16.26 4.86 3.45
C GLU A 169 15.91 4.31 4.84
N PRO A 170 16.83 3.57 5.51
CA PRO A 170 16.58 3.09 6.86
C PRO A 170 16.45 4.28 7.82
N HIS A 171 15.63 4.12 8.86
CA HIS A 171 15.40 5.14 9.90
C HIS A 171 14.74 6.43 9.42
N ARG A 172 14.43 6.54 8.12
CA ARG A 172 13.65 7.64 7.55
C ARG A 172 12.15 7.34 7.72
N ILE A 173 11.41 8.32 8.20
CA ILE A 173 9.96 8.26 8.28
C ILE A 173 9.40 8.88 7.01
N PHE A 174 8.52 8.16 6.31
CA PHE A 174 7.80 8.68 5.15
C PHE A 174 6.31 8.78 5.46
N GLU A 175 5.80 10.01 5.58
CA GLU A 175 4.40 10.28 5.88
C GLU A 175 3.65 10.70 4.62
N PHE A 176 2.84 9.79 4.08
CA PHE A 176 2.03 10.05 2.91
C PHE A 176 0.76 10.84 3.24
N GLY A 177 0.35 11.69 2.29
CA GLY A 177 -0.77 12.61 2.42
C GLY A 177 -0.47 13.76 3.38
N TRP A 178 0.80 14.16 3.54
CA TRP A 178 1.24 15.16 4.52
C TRP A 178 2.36 16.03 3.94
N ASP A 179 2.36 17.31 4.29
CA ASP A 179 3.42 18.27 3.92
C ASP A 179 4.29 18.73 5.11
N GLY A 180 4.11 18.11 6.27
CA GLY A 180 4.72 18.49 7.55
C GLY A 180 3.77 19.29 8.45
N THR A 181 2.71 19.90 7.89
CA THR A 181 1.79 20.76 8.64
C THR A 181 0.32 20.41 8.44
N ALA A 182 -0.07 19.97 7.25
CA ALA A 182 -1.43 19.69 6.87
C ALA A 182 -1.51 18.55 5.85
N PHE A 183 -2.73 18.09 5.61
CA PHE A 183 -3.00 17.17 4.52
C PHE A 183 -2.65 17.82 3.18
N HIS A 184 -1.88 17.10 2.37
CA HIS A 184 -1.55 17.49 1.01
C HIS A 184 -1.72 16.29 0.07
N HIS A 185 -2.32 16.50 -1.10
CA HIS A 185 -2.35 15.47 -2.13
C HIS A 185 -0.92 15.22 -2.64
N LEU A 186 -0.66 13.99 -3.10
CA LEU A 186 0.56 13.70 -3.84
C LEU A 186 0.53 14.50 -5.15
N ASP A 187 1.54 15.33 -5.34
CA ASP A 187 1.65 16.18 -6.52
C ASP A 187 3.07 16.22 -7.08
N VAL A 188 3.15 16.56 -8.36
CA VAL A 188 4.40 16.86 -9.06
C VAL A 188 4.22 18.21 -9.73
N GLY A 189 5.14 19.15 -9.47
CA GLY A 189 5.03 20.50 -10.00
C GLY A 189 3.85 21.29 -9.44
N GLY A 190 3.39 20.97 -8.22
CA GLY A 190 2.19 21.55 -7.59
C GLY A 190 0.87 21.10 -8.23
N THR A 191 0.90 20.09 -9.10
CA THR A 191 -0.29 19.52 -9.74
C THR A 191 -0.56 18.12 -9.17
N PRO A 192 -1.68 17.91 -8.44
CA PRO A 192 -2.02 16.60 -7.90
C PRO A 192 -2.08 15.53 -9.00
N ILE A 193 -1.53 14.35 -8.70
CA ILE A 193 -1.61 13.23 -9.64
C ILE A 193 -3.07 12.82 -9.87
N SER A 194 -3.40 12.50 -11.11
CA SER A 194 -4.76 12.09 -11.47
C SER A 194 -5.01 10.60 -11.26
N ASP A 195 -3.95 9.80 -11.32
CA ASP A 195 -3.93 8.34 -11.15
C ASP A 195 -2.59 7.95 -10.48
N TRP A 196 -2.57 6.81 -9.77
CA TRP A 196 -1.34 6.22 -9.27
C TRP A 196 -0.57 5.49 -10.36
N ALA A 197 -1.30 4.87 -11.29
CA ALA A 197 -0.70 4.21 -12.44
C ALA A 197 0.21 5.19 -13.21
N HIS A 198 1.44 4.76 -13.52
CA HIS A 198 2.48 5.54 -14.20
C HIS A 198 3.05 6.72 -13.39
N ASN A 199 2.72 6.80 -12.10
CA ASN A 199 3.14 7.84 -11.16
C ASN A 199 3.89 7.26 -9.94
N GLU A 200 4.15 5.96 -9.93
CA GLU A 200 4.62 5.21 -8.76
C GLU A 200 6.05 5.59 -8.37
N THR A 201 6.88 5.97 -9.35
CA THR A 201 8.31 6.30 -9.15
C THR A 201 8.59 7.80 -9.07
N ASN A 202 7.57 8.65 -9.12
CA ASN A 202 7.76 10.09 -8.98
C ASN A 202 8.23 10.43 -7.55
N ASN A 203 8.96 11.53 -7.42
CA ASN A 203 9.29 12.07 -6.11
C ASN A 203 8.13 12.94 -5.60
N TYR A 204 7.57 12.58 -4.46
CA TYR A 204 6.52 13.34 -3.75
C TYR A 204 7.03 14.01 -2.48
N SER A 205 8.32 13.84 -2.19
CA SER A 205 8.94 14.50 -1.04
C SER A 205 9.32 15.93 -1.40
N PRO A 206 9.32 16.86 -0.42
CA PRO A 206 9.78 18.23 -0.63
C PRO A 206 11.15 18.24 -1.30
N ASP A 207 11.19 18.69 -2.54
CA ASP A 207 12.44 18.84 -3.27
C ASP A 207 13.01 20.25 -3.06
N ILE A 208 14.26 20.48 -3.49
CA ILE A 208 14.92 21.78 -3.31
C ILE A 208 14.17 22.93 -4.03
N THR A 209 13.32 22.60 -5.00
CA THR A 209 12.51 23.57 -5.72
C THR A 209 11.15 23.83 -5.05
N GLY A 210 10.76 23.01 -4.06
CA GLY A 210 9.48 23.12 -3.36
C GLY A 210 8.29 22.84 -4.26
N THR A 211 8.45 21.99 -5.28
CA THR A 211 7.41 21.78 -6.30
C THR A 211 6.75 20.42 -6.23
N SER A 212 7.26 19.48 -5.42
CA SER A 212 6.62 18.18 -5.21
C SER A 212 6.22 18.02 -3.74
N HIS A 213 5.00 17.56 -3.51
CA HIS A 213 4.40 17.47 -2.18
C HIS A 213 3.62 16.17 -1.98
N GLY A 214 3.21 15.96 -0.73
CA GLY A 214 2.34 14.85 -0.32
C GLY A 214 3.07 13.69 0.34
N VAL A 215 4.40 13.71 0.43
CA VAL A 215 5.16 12.82 1.31
C VAL A 215 6.13 13.64 2.17
N ASP A 216 5.82 13.83 3.45
CA ASP A 216 6.80 14.40 4.37
C ASP A 216 7.84 13.33 4.74
N ASN A 217 9.11 13.64 4.50
CA ASN A 217 10.24 12.78 4.82
C ASN A 217 11.29 13.50 5.68
N THR A 218 10.93 14.62 6.31
CA THR A 218 11.89 15.43 7.08
C THR A 218 12.34 14.75 8.37
N MET A 219 11.57 13.79 8.88
CA MET A 219 11.81 13.12 10.16
C MET A 219 12.60 11.82 10.02
N THR A 220 13.39 11.53 11.07
CA THR A 220 14.06 10.24 11.27
C THR A 220 13.85 9.75 12.69
N ASP A 221 13.91 8.43 12.89
CA ASP A 221 13.93 7.81 14.21
C ASP A 221 15.03 6.74 14.27
N PRO A 222 15.97 6.83 15.23
CA PRO A 222 17.08 5.87 15.33
C PRO A 222 16.63 4.47 15.79
N GLY A 223 15.43 4.33 16.33
CA GLY A 223 14.82 3.08 16.70
C GLY A 223 14.58 2.17 15.49
N SER A 224 14.51 0.88 15.76
CA SER A 224 14.17 -0.11 14.72
C SER A 224 12.67 -0.15 14.43
N SER A 225 11.82 0.40 15.31
CA SER A 225 10.36 0.37 15.20
C SER A 225 9.77 1.62 15.86
N LEU A 226 8.69 2.16 15.30
CA LEU A 226 7.89 3.23 15.91
C LEU A 226 6.78 2.66 16.81
N PHE A 227 6.44 1.38 16.64
CA PHE A 227 5.34 0.71 17.34
C PHE A 227 5.79 -0.16 18.52
N LEU A 228 6.85 -0.97 18.33
CA LEU A 228 7.35 -1.92 19.31
C LEU A 228 8.41 -1.27 20.20
N ALA A 229 8.33 -1.55 21.51
CA ALA A 229 9.39 -1.15 22.44
C ALA A 229 10.72 -1.88 22.15
N THR A 230 10.66 -3.10 21.63
CA THR A 230 11.81 -3.93 21.26
C THR A 230 11.47 -4.78 20.05
N VAL A 231 12.34 -4.79 19.05
CA VAL A 231 12.23 -5.70 17.90
C VAL A 231 12.92 -7.02 18.26
N PRO A 232 12.22 -8.18 18.16
CA PRO A 232 12.85 -9.48 18.39
C PRO A 232 13.98 -9.72 17.37
N THR A 233 15.14 -10.17 17.85
CA THR A 233 16.19 -10.67 16.95
C THR A 233 15.73 -11.96 16.27
N PRO A 234 16.06 -12.18 14.97
CA PRO A 234 15.70 -13.37 14.22
C PRO A 234 16.11 -14.69 14.88
#